data_AF-A0A956K6I1-F1
#
_entry.id   AF-A0A956K6I1-F1
#
_cell.length_a   1.000
_cell.length_b   1.000
_cell.length_c   1.000
_cell.angle_alpha   90.00
_cell.angle_beta   90.00
_cell.angle_gamma   90.00
#
_symmetry.space_group_name_H-M   'P 1'
#
loop_
_entity.id
_entity.type
_entity.pdbx_description
1 polymer ?
#
loop_
_entity_poly.entity_id
_entity_poly.type
_entity_poly.pdbx_seq_one_letter_code
_entity_poly.pdbx_strand_id
1 'polypeptide(L)'
;MLSPFLAAFLSVCPPSSEDPATEGFLIIPSLGLGETLPTTLERAPRAGPTTDLPLADLDAAWAELEAIFSQSDPSATPELHWLAWAIADARDQPATAFAHLVHALAVDDLDAARVMWWRALSPAGIDRRDALRGAWQQARAPETRALLATVLALELWDASCPSAPEPDGACRLGGRLLARSPIAVEEAERWTARATALSSAHPSRDPAARSLAAALELAAAAPDYELLLATRMPEDLDFVVEDWRHDSGIPAWEAIYARQLETAAESQRRFGAVADSFVTCLDSVTNTHAEVITIDSEVAAIALLRTAELLLTADAFFFGASDAAGRRQGREDEELGRHSWQCPLLDNPFPAQATAALERCVALGTTSSHPAIEACRTRLSALDPEGHPSQAELFGPDPARPRLEAYGVVGPQNENSRP
;
A
#
# COMPACT_ATOMS: atom_id res chain seq x y z
N MET A 1 -22.36 3.78 33.81
CA MET A 1 -21.12 3.00 33.95
C MET A 1 -20.23 3.41 32.78
N LEU A 2 -19.26 4.29 33.08
CA LEU A 2 -18.37 4.92 32.10
C LEU A 2 -17.35 3.90 31.60
N SER A 3 -17.12 3.88 30.28
CA SER A 3 -16.16 2.97 29.65
C SER A 3 -14.72 3.45 29.94
N PRO A 4 -13.81 2.58 30.44
CA PRO A 4 -12.42 2.94 30.73
C PRO A 4 -11.60 3.35 29.49
N PHE A 5 -12.13 3.16 28.28
CA PHE A 5 -11.54 3.66 27.02
C PHE A 5 -11.54 5.19 26.90
N LEU A 6 -12.49 5.89 27.53
CA LEU A 6 -12.70 7.34 27.36
C LEU A 6 -11.72 8.19 28.19
N ALA A 7 -11.23 7.68 29.31
CA ALA A 7 -10.21 8.37 30.10
C ALA A 7 -8.86 8.37 29.39
N ALA A 8 -8.52 7.33 28.62
CA ALA A 8 -7.29 7.26 27.83
C ALA A 8 -7.33 8.26 26.64
N PHE A 9 -8.46 8.41 25.97
CA PHE A 9 -8.63 9.33 24.83
C PHE A 9 -8.47 10.81 25.22
N LEU A 10 -8.89 11.19 26.44
CA LEU A 10 -8.83 12.57 26.95
C LEU A 10 -7.54 12.87 27.74
N SER A 11 -6.68 11.87 27.98
CA SER A 11 -5.42 12.02 28.73
C SER A 11 -4.14 11.83 27.90
N VAL A 12 -4.24 11.68 26.58
CA VAL A 12 -3.09 11.84 25.66
C VAL A 12 -2.78 13.34 25.48
N CYS A 13 -2.26 13.95 26.54
CA CYS A 13 -1.16 14.90 26.38
C CYS A 13 0.13 14.06 26.22
N PRO A 14 1.15 14.52 25.47
CA PRO A 14 2.40 13.79 25.38
C PRO A 14 3.01 13.64 26.80
N PRO A 15 3.63 12.48 27.11
CA PRO A 15 4.27 12.27 28.41
C PRO A 15 5.31 13.36 28.67
N SER A 16 5.14 14.06 29.79
CA SER A 16 6.21 14.81 30.45
C SER A 16 7.30 13.82 30.86
N SER A 17 8.54 14.10 30.48
CA SER A 17 9.73 13.29 30.80
C SER A 17 9.84 12.97 32.30
N GLU A 18 9.73 11.69 32.64
CA GLU A 18 10.61 10.94 33.55
C GLU A 18 10.18 9.45 33.53
N ASP A 19 11.09 8.57 33.10
CA ASP A 19 10.96 7.10 33.11
C ASP A 19 11.00 6.58 34.58
N PRO A 20 10.44 5.39 34.97
CA PRO A 20 10.54 4.13 34.23
C PRO A 20 9.25 3.28 34.10
N ALA A 21 9.17 2.53 32.99
CA ALA A 21 8.61 1.19 32.79
C ALA A 21 7.24 0.83 33.43
N THR A 22 6.22 0.45 32.63
CA THR A 22 5.65 -0.93 32.53
C THR A 22 4.58 -1.01 31.41
N GLU A 23 4.57 -2.17 30.76
CA GLU A 23 3.66 -2.85 29.81
C GLU A 23 2.16 -2.43 29.71
N GLY A 24 1.59 -2.59 28.49
CA GLY A 24 0.14 -2.76 28.30
C GLY A 24 -0.40 -2.52 26.88
N PHE A 25 -0.50 -3.61 26.10
CA PHE A 25 -1.08 -3.77 24.74
C PHE A 25 -2.37 -2.98 24.40
N LEU A 26 -2.51 -2.58 23.13
CA LEU A 26 -3.74 -2.74 22.32
C LEU A 26 -3.43 -2.60 20.81
N ILE A 27 -3.63 -3.70 20.08
CA ILE A 27 -3.40 -3.85 18.63
C ILE A 27 -4.69 -3.47 17.88
N ILE A 28 -4.61 -2.56 16.91
CA ILE A 28 -5.61 -2.37 15.84
C ILE A 28 -4.86 -2.28 14.50
N PRO A 29 -5.08 -3.20 13.54
CA PRO A 29 -4.37 -3.17 12.27
C PRO A 29 -5.16 -2.42 11.20
N SER A 30 -4.67 -1.24 10.81
CA SER A 30 -5.02 -0.60 9.54
C SER A 30 -3.88 0.34 9.15
N LEU A 31 -3.25 0.07 8.00
CA LEU A 31 -2.14 0.85 7.42
C LEU A 31 -1.05 1.27 8.43
N GLY A 32 -0.39 0.27 9.03
CA GLY A 32 0.99 0.37 9.49
C GLY A 32 1.45 1.48 10.43
N LEU A 33 0.56 2.08 11.22
CA LEU A 33 0.92 2.91 12.37
C LEU A 33 0.83 2.16 13.71
N GLY A 34 0.96 0.83 13.66
CA GLY A 34 1.06 -0.01 14.86
C GLY A 34 2.51 -0.07 15.35
N GLU A 35 2.75 0.47 16.54
CA GLU A 35 3.94 0.24 17.37
C GLU A 35 5.23 0.97 16.99
N THR A 36 5.15 2.25 16.61
CA THR A 36 5.94 3.34 17.20
C THR A 36 5.56 4.60 16.43
N LEU A 37 5.01 5.60 17.11
CA LEU A 37 4.94 6.94 16.55
C LEU A 37 6.37 7.33 16.13
N PRO A 38 6.60 7.75 14.87
CA PRO A 38 7.90 8.27 14.46
C PRO A 38 8.38 9.31 15.48
N THR A 39 9.62 9.20 15.95
CA THR A 39 10.26 10.26 16.77
C THR A 39 10.33 11.59 16.02
N THR A 40 10.08 11.61 14.71
CA THR A 40 9.89 12.82 13.92
C THR A 40 8.54 13.53 14.16
N LEU A 41 7.54 12.87 14.77
CA LEU A 41 6.33 13.50 15.31
C LEU A 41 6.57 14.20 16.68
N GLU A 42 7.78 14.18 17.24
CA GLU A 42 8.16 15.08 18.36
C GLU A 42 8.16 16.57 17.98
N ARG A 43 7.89 16.88 16.70
CA ARG A 43 7.61 18.22 16.19
C ARG A 43 6.14 18.46 15.83
N ALA A 44 5.22 17.60 16.26
CA ALA A 44 3.86 18.10 16.49
C ALA A 44 3.94 19.31 17.43
N PRO A 45 3.17 20.39 17.21
CA PRO A 45 3.26 21.61 18.01
C PRO A 45 3.25 21.24 19.49
N ARG A 46 4.36 21.56 20.19
CA ARG A 46 4.69 21.14 21.57
C ARG A 46 3.69 21.59 22.64
N ALA A 47 2.65 22.30 22.25
CA ALA A 47 1.49 22.58 23.07
C ALA A 47 0.27 22.32 22.20
N GLY A 48 -0.49 21.26 22.51
CA GLY A 48 -1.93 21.35 22.32
C GLY A 48 -2.43 22.59 23.08
N PRO A 49 -3.54 23.22 22.68
CA PRO A 49 -4.07 24.36 23.40
C PRO A 49 -4.19 23.96 24.89
N THR A 50 -3.49 24.66 25.77
CA THR A 50 -3.72 24.55 27.22
C THR A 50 -5.11 25.11 27.45
N THR A 51 -6.10 24.25 27.42
CA THR A 51 -7.47 24.65 27.71
C THR A 51 -7.72 24.41 29.19
N ASP A 52 -8.16 25.45 29.89
CA ASP A 52 -8.66 25.34 31.27
C ASP A 52 -10.05 24.65 31.31
N LEU A 53 -10.43 23.96 30.23
CA LEU A 53 -11.74 23.37 30.05
C LEU A 53 -11.87 22.15 30.97
N PRO A 54 -13.03 21.98 31.63
CA PRO A 54 -13.27 20.85 32.52
C PRO A 54 -13.56 19.59 31.70
N LEU A 55 -12.55 19.00 31.03
CA LEU A 55 -12.72 17.83 30.15
C LEU A 55 -13.25 16.57 30.87
N ALA A 56 -13.24 16.56 32.21
CA ALA A 56 -13.91 15.55 33.02
C ALA A 56 -15.46 15.66 32.98
N ASP A 57 -15.98 16.83 32.58
CA ASP A 57 -17.39 17.15 32.40
C ASP A 57 -17.60 17.71 30.98
N LEU A 58 -17.93 16.82 30.05
CA LEU A 58 -18.14 17.16 28.64
C LEU A 58 -19.30 18.13 28.42
N ASP A 59 -20.27 18.21 29.34
CA ASP A 59 -21.38 19.18 29.29
C ASP A 59 -20.90 20.58 29.66
N ALA A 60 -20.13 20.70 30.72
CA ALA A 60 -19.53 21.98 31.10
C ALA A 60 -18.54 22.48 30.02
N ALA A 61 -17.67 21.59 29.51
CA ALA A 61 -16.71 21.94 28.47
C ALA A 61 -17.39 22.37 27.15
N TRP A 62 -18.49 21.70 26.77
CA TRP A 62 -19.26 22.08 25.58
C TRP A 62 -19.95 23.44 25.75
N ALA A 63 -20.57 23.71 26.90
CA ALA A 63 -21.23 24.98 27.18
C ALA A 63 -20.25 26.17 27.15
N GLU A 64 -19.02 25.95 27.63
CA GLU A 64 -17.96 26.96 27.57
C GLU A 64 -17.51 27.23 26.12
N LEU A 65 -17.35 26.17 25.30
CA LEU A 65 -17.07 26.32 23.87
C LEU A 65 -18.17 27.07 23.12
N GLU A 66 -19.45 26.75 23.37
CA GLU A 66 -20.58 27.47 22.77
C GLU A 66 -20.57 28.96 23.14
N ALA A 67 -20.24 29.29 24.38
CA ALA A 67 -20.09 30.67 24.84
C ALA A 67 -18.95 31.39 24.10
N ILE A 68 -17.81 30.71 23.90
CA ILE A 68 -16.67 31.25 23.15
C ILE A 68 -17.05 31.49 21.68
N PHE A 69 -17.68 30.51 21.00
CA PHE A 69 -18.12 30.65 19.60
C PHE A 69 -19.20 31.72 19.42
N SER A 70 -20.03 31.97 20.44
CA SER A 70 -21.06 33.02 20.39
C SER A 70 -20.49 34.44 20.54
N GLN A 71 -19.31 34.58 21.15
CA GLN A 71 -18.68 35.87 21.43
C GLN A 71 -17.53 36.21 20.48
N SER A 72 -16.92 35.19 19.88
CA SER A 72 -15.75 35.31 18.99
C SER A 72 -16.17 35.25 17.53
N ASP A 73 -15.33 35.76 16.64
CA ASP A 73 -15.45 35.43 15.22
C ASP A 73 -15.31 33.90 15.09
N PRO A 74 -16.28 33.16 14.53
CA PRO A 74 -16.17 31.71 14.34
C PRO A 74 -14.95 31.31 13.51
N SER A 75 -14.21 32.23 12.89
CA SER A 75 -12.92 31.93 12.26
C SER A 75 -11.70 31.96 13.22
N ALA A 76 -11.87 32.26 14.51
CA ALA A 76 -10.78 32.83 15.31
C ALA A 76 -9.71 31.86 15.83
N THR A 77 -9.93 30.54 15.94
CA THR A 77 -8.84 29.60 16.29
C THR A 77 -9.16 28.18 15.82
N PRO A 78 -8.41 27.63 14.85
CA PRO A 78 -8.49 26.23 14.42
C PRO A 78 -8.55 25.22 15.57
N GLU A 79 -7.82 25.51 16.65
CA GLU A 79 -7.70 24.69 17.86
C GLU A 79 -9.04 24.49 18.57
N LEU A 80 -9.90 25.52 18.60
CA LEU A 80 -11.23 25.39 19.19
C LEU A 80 -12.15 24.52 18.33
N HIS A 81 -12.01 24.53 17.01
CA HIS A 81 -12.77 23.64 16.14
C HIS A 81 -12.33 22.18 16.29
N TRP A 82 -11.03 21.91 16.43
CA TRP A 82 -10.53 20.57 16.74
C TRP A 82 -11.09 20.05 18.08
N LEU A 83 -11.08 20.89 19.11
CA LEU A 83 -11.60 20.50 20.42
C LEU A 83 -13.13 20.33 20.42
N ALA A 84 -13.85 21.22 19.75
CA ALA A 84 -15.29 21.13 19.59
C ALA A 84 -15.71 19.87 18.81
N TRP A 85 -14.96 19.49 17.77
CA TRP A 85 -15.16 18.22 17.08
C TRP A 85 -15.04 17.04 18.06
N ALA A 86 -13.93 16.97 18.80
CA ALA A 86 -13.67 15.86 19.73
C ALA A 86 -14.73 15.75 20.84
N ILE A 87 -15.15 16.88 21.41
CA ILE A 87 -16.20 16.90 22.44
C ILE A 87 -17.56 16.52 21.85
N ALA A 88 -17.93 17.04 20.68
CA ALA A 88 -19.19 16.70 20.02
C ALA A 88 -19.26 15.21 19.64
N ASP A 89 -18.14 14.64 19.17
CA ASP A 89 -18.03 13.20 18.87
C ASP A 89 -18.21 12.35 20.14
N ALA A 90 -17.52 12.72 21.24
CA ALA A 90 -17.66 12.04 22.53
C ALA A 90 -19.07 12.13 23.14
N ARG A 91 -19.85 13.12 22.72
CA ARG A 91 -21.26 13.34 23.12
C ARG A 91 -22.27 12.67 22.18
N ASP A 92 -21.83 11.89 21.19
CA ASP A 92 -22.68 11.27 20.17
C ASP A 92 -23.50 12.31 19.37
N GLN A 93 -22.85 13.42 19.00
CA GLN A 93 -23.44 14.51 18.20
C GLN A 93 -22.79 14.58 16.80
N PRO A 94 -23.07 13.63 15.90
CA PRO A 94 -22.29 13.45 14.66
C PRO A 94 -22.39 14.65 13.70
N ALA A 95 -23.56 15.29 13.59
CA ALA A 95 -23.72 16.46 12.72
C ALA A 95 -22.90 17.67 13.20
N THR A 96 -22.87 17.88 14.51
CA THR A 96 -22.09 18.94 15.15
C THR A 96 -20.60 18.65 15.03
N ALA A 97 -20.19 17.42 15.33
CA ALA A 97 -18.82 16.95 15.19
C ALA A 97 -18.32 17.16 13.75
N PHE A 98 -19.11 16.74 12.76
CA PHE A 98 -18.81 16.93 11.34
C PHE A 98 -18.60 18.40 10.97
N ALA A 99 -19.50 19.29 11.40
CA ALA A 99 -19.40 20.71 11.10
C ALA A 99 -18.11 21.34 11.66
N HIS A 100 -17.77 21.04 12.92
CA HIS A 100 -16.53 21.55 13.52
C HIS A 100 -15.28 20.96 12.87
N LEU A 101 -15.31 19.68 12.49
CA LEU A 101 -14.20 19.05 11.77
C LEU A 101 -13.95 19.71 10.40
N VAL A 102 -15.00 19.96 9.63
CA VAL A 102 -14.90 20.64 8.34
C VAL A 102 -14.24 22.01 8.50
N HIS A 103 -14.65 22.77 9.52
CA HIS A 103 -14.01 24.05 9.83
C HIS A 103 -12.55 23.92 10.25
N ALA A 104 -12.22 22.93 11.09
CA ALA A 104 -10.85 22.68 11.55
C ALA A 104 -9.91 22.29 10.39
N LEU A 105 -10.42 21.56 9.41
CA LEU A 105 -9.69 21.14 8.20
C LEU A 105 -9.62 22.24 7.14
N ALA A 106 -10.52 23.22 7.12
CA ALA A 106 -10.56 24.25 6.08
C ALA A 106 -9.63 25.46 6.32
N VAL A 107 -8.80 25.40 7.36
CA VAL A 107 -7.96 26.52 7.81
C VAL A 107 -6.79 26.76 6.85
N ASP A 108 -6.41 28.03 6.67
CA ASP A 108 -5.41 28.42 5.69
C ASP A 108 -3.98 27.94 6.03
N ASP A 109 -3.72 27.64 7.31
CA ASP A 109 -2.45 27.14 7.83
C ASP A 109 -2.50 25.64 8.18
N LEU A 110 -3.38 24.88 7.53
CA LEU A 110 -3.45 23.44 7.71
C LEU A 110 -2.14 22.78 7.26
N ASP A 111 -1.49 22.06 8.17
CA ASP A 111 -0.30 21.27 7.88
C ASP A 111 -0.63 19.78 7.72
N ALA A 112 0.26 19.04 7.06
CA ALA A 112 0.06 17.62 6.80
C ALA A 112 0.06 16.78 8.08
N ALA A 113 0.81 17.18 9.11
CA ALA A 113 0.88 16.45 10.37
C ALA A 113 -0.48 16.42 11.10
N ARG A 114 -1.18 17.56 11.15
CA ARG A 114 -2.52 17.69 11.74
C ARG A 114 -3.54 16.81 11.02
N VAL A 115 -3.54 16.83 9.68
CA VAL A 115 -4.47 15.99 8.89
C VAL A 115 -4.19 14.52 9.09
N MET A 116 -2.92 14.12 9.11
CA MET A 116 -2.53 12.71 9.31
C MET A 116 -2.84 12.22 10.71
N TRP A 117 -2.65 13.06 11.73
CA TRP A 117 -3.08 12.75 13.09
C TRP A 117 -4.59 12.48 13.16
N TRP A 118 -5.41 13.37 12.58
CA TRP A 118 -6.87 13.16 12.53
C TRP A 118 -7.25 11.89 11.76
N ARG A 119 -6.62 11.66 10.61
CA ARG A 119 -6.86 10.48 9.76
C ARG A 119 -6.62 9.18 10.52
N ALA A 120 -5.59 9.13 11.36
CA ALA A 120 -5.25 7.97 12.17
C ALA A 120 -6.26 7.73 13.31
N LEU A 121 -6.83 8.79 13.88
CA LEU A 121 -7.80 8.69 14.98
C LEU A 121 -9.23 8.43 14.52
N SER A 122 -9.63 8.98 13.37
CA SER A 122 -10.98 8.83 12.86
C SER A 122 -11.21 7.36 12.46
N PRO A 123 -12.30 6.69 12.84
CA PRO A 123 -12.62 5.36 12.32
C PRO A 123 -12.83 5.40 10.80
N ALA A 124 -12.46 4.33 10.08
CA ALA A 124 -12.59 4.29 8.62
C ALA A 124 -14.07 4.28 8.21
N GLY A 125 -14.50 5.26 7.41
CA GLY A 125 -15.91 5.42 7.08
C GLY A 125 -16.24 6.51 6.05
N ILE A 126 -17.51 6.57 5.66
CA ILE A 126 -18.08 7.57 4.72
C ILE A 126 -17.85 9.00 5.24
N ASP A 127 -17.91 9.18 6.56
CA ASP A 127 -17.81 10.48 7.23
C ASP A 127 -16.47 11.20 6.99
N ARG A 128 -15.35 10.47 6.83
CA ARG A 128 -14.04 11.07 6.54
C ARG A 128 -13.99 11.73 5.17
N ARG A 129 -14.47 11.02 4.14
CA ARG A 129 -14.45 11.52 2.75
C ARG A 129 -15.34 12.73 2.60
N ASP A 130 -16.50 12.72 3.24
CA ASP A 130 -17.41 13.86 3.20
C ASP A 130 -16.86 15.05 3.97
N ALA A 131 -16.17 14.83 5.10
CA ALA A 131 -15.49 15.91 5.83
C ALA A 131 -14.37 16.53 4.99
N LEU A 132 -13.54 15.71 4.34
CA LEU A 132 -12.47 16.16 3.44
C LEU A 132 -13.03 16.94 2.24
N ARG A 133 -14.11 16.46 1.61
CA ARG A 133 -14.78 17.17 0.52
C ARG A 133 -15.35 18.52 0.98
N GLY A 134 -16.03 18.53 2.13
CA GLY A 134 -16.58 19.73 2.74
C GLY A 134 -15.48 20.76 3.06
N ALA A 135 -14.39 20.30 3.69
CA ALA A 135 -13.24 21.14 4.01
C ALA A 135 -12.57 21.69 2.75
N TRP A 136 -12.39 20.86 1.71
CA TRP A 136 -11.78 21.31 0.46
C TRP A 136 -12.61 22.38 -0.25
N GLN A 137 -13.94 22.30 -0.16
CA GLN A 137 -14.84 23.32 -0.72
C GLN A 137 -14.75 24.65 0.04
N GLN A 138 -14.51 24.60 1.35
CA GLN A 138 -14.42 25.79 2.22
C GLN A 138 -13.02 26.40 2.27
N ALA A 139 -11.97 25.60 2.07
CA ALA A 139 -10.58 26.03 2.12
C ALA A 139 -10.28 27.11 1.06
N ARG A 140 -9.63 28.19 1.51
CA ARG A 140 -9.27 29.33 0.66
C ARG A 140 -7.83 29.25 0.19
N ALA A 141 -6.91 28.88 1.07
CA ALA A 141 -5.50 28.67 0.73
C ALA A 141 -5.31 27.54 -0.31
N PRO A 142 -4.61 27.80 -1.43
CA PRO A 142 -4.28 26.77 -2.42
C PRO A 142 -3.53 25.57 -1.85
N GLU A 143 -2.61 25.81 -0.91
CA GLU A 143 -1.80 24.78 -0.26
C GLU A 143 -2.68 23.84 0.59
N THR A 144 -3.59 24.39 1.39
CA THR A 144 -4.60 23.62 2.12
C THR A 144 -5.45 22.79 1.16
N ARG A 145 -5.90 23.38 0.05
CA ARG A 145 -6.69 22.65 -0.96
C ARG A 145 -5.90 21.53 -1.63
N ALA A 146 -4.60 21.74 -1.88
CA ALA A 146 -3.73 20.70 -2.43
C ALA A 146 -3.61 19.55 -1.44
N LEU A 147 -3.33 19.84 -0.16
CA LEU A 147 -3.23 18.86 0.91
C LEU A 147 -4.51 18.04 1.08
N LEU A 148 -5.66 18.72 1.18
CA LEU A 148 -6.97 18.04 1.33
C LEU A 148 -7.30 17.18 0.10
N ALA A 149 -6.97 17.64 -1.11
CA ALA A 149 -7.15 16.85 -2.33
C ALA A 149 -6.26 15.59 -2.33
N THR A 150 -5.01 15.71 -1.87
CA THR A 150 -4.08 14.57 -1.73
C THR A 150 -4.64 13.52 -0.76
N VAL A 151 -5.07 13.95 0.42
CA VAL A 151 -5.59 13.03 1.44
C VAL A 151 -6.90 12.39 1.01
N LEU A 152 -7.79 13.15 0.35
CA LEU A 152 -9.03 12.59 -0.20
C LEU A 152 -8.77 11.55 -1.30
N ALA A 153 -7.79 11.78 -2.17
CA ALA A 153 -7.40 10.81 -3.18
C ALA A 153 -6.88 9.50 -2.53
N LEU A 154 -6.05 9.60 -1.49
CA LEU A 154 -5.56 8.44 -0.72
C LEU A 154 -6.71 7.67 -0.06
N GLU A 155 -7.66 8.34 0.58
CA GLU A 155 -8.83 7.68 1.18
C GLU A 155 -9.68 6.96 0.14
N LEU A 156 -9.80 7.51 -1.07
CA LEU A 156 -10.52 6.87 -2.17
C LEU A 156 -9.76 5.66 -2.73
N TRP A 157 -8.42 5.74 -2.81
CA TRP A 157 -7.58 4.60 -3.16
C TRP A 157 -7.72 3.46 -2.16
N ASP A 158 -7.66 3.75 -0.86
CA ASP A 158 -7.82 2.73 0.19
C ASP A 158 -9.22 2.12 0.16
N ALA A 159 -10.27 2.94 0.02
CA ALA A 159 -11.65 2.49 -0.06
C ALA A 159 -11.98 1.78 -1.39
N SER A 160 -11.12 1.86 -2.40
CA SER A 160 -11.31 1.12 -3.65
C SER A 160 -11.10 -0.37 -3.46
N CYS A 161 -10.33 -0.80 -2.45
CA CYS A 161 -10.13 -2.21 -2.16
C CYS A 161 -11.27 -2.74 -1.28
N PRO A 162 -11.91 -3.88 -1.62
CA PRO A 162 -12.93 -4.51 -0.78
C PRO A 162 -12.40 -5.09 0.54
N SER A 163 -11.07 -5.25 0.68
CA SER A 163 -10.39 -5.62 1.92
C SER A 163 -9.35 -4.56 2.27
N ALA A 164 -8.79 -4.63 3.49
CA ALA A 164 -7.61 -3.82 3.78
C ALA A 164 -6.49 -4.20 2.78
N PRO A 165 -5.83 -3.21 2.15
CA PRO A 165 -4.69 -3.50 1.29
C PRO A 165 -3.56 -4.15 2.11
N GLU A 166 -2.78 -5.02 1.46
CA GLU A 166 -1.61 -5.63 2.08
C GLU A 166 -0.49 -4.58 2.30
N PRO A 167 0.59 -4.91 3.05
CA PRO A 167 1.65 -3.93 3.36
C PRO A 167 2.34 -3.32 2.13
N ASP A 168 2.32 -4.01 0.99
CA ASP A 168 2.79 -3.52 -0.30
C ASP A 168 1.71 -2.71 -1.04
N GLY A 169 0.58 -2.42 -0.42
CA GLY A 169 -0.55 -1.67 -1.00
C GLY A 169 -1.31 -2.40 -2.11
N ALA A 170 -1.02 -3.67 -2.41
CA ALA A 170 -1.86 -4.45 -3.31
C ALA A 170 -3.19 -4.82 -2.65
N CYS A 171 -4.24 -4.81 -3.44
CA CYS A 171 -5.56 -5.25 -3.05
C CYS A 171 -5.65 -6.78 -3.11
N ARG A 172 -5.34 -7.45 -1.99
CA ARG A 172 -5.33 -8.91 -1.88
C ARG A 172 -6.04 -9.41 -0.63
N LEU A 173 -6.53 -10.64 -0.69
CA LEU A 173 -6.98 -11.41 0.47
C LEU A 173 -6.40 -12.82 0.41
N GLY A 174 -5.52 -13.15 1.35
CA GLY A 174 -4.84 -14.44 1.39
C GLY A 174 -4.00 -14.70 0.13
N GLY A 175 -3.27 -13.68 -0.33
CA GLY A 175 -2.42 -13.76 -1.54
C GLY A 175 -3.19 -13.74 -2.88
N ARG A 176 -4.52 -13.72 -2.87
CA ARG A 176 -5.33 -13.60 -4.10
C ARG A 176 -5.64 -12.14 -4.40
N LEU A 177 -5.35 -11.69 -5.62
CA LEU A 177 -5.71 -10.36 -6.10
C LEU A 177 -7.23 -10.19 -6.17
N LEU A 178 -7.69 -9.04 -5.69
CA LEU A 178 -9.06 -8.61 -5.72
C LEU A 178 -9.21 -7.43 -6.67
N ALA A 179 -10.35 -7.35 -7.34
CA ALA A 179 -10.66 -6.19 -8.17
C ALA A 179 -10.99 -4.99 -7.29
N ARG A 180 -10.34 -3.85 -7.57
CA ARG A 180 -10.71 -2.56 -7.00
C ARG A 180 -12.04 -2.08 -7.57
N SER A 181 -12.77 -1.29 -6.79
CA SER A 181 -13.99 -0.62 -7.22
C SER A 181 -13.67 0.42 -8.31
N PRO A 182 -14.15 0.24 -9.55
CA PRO A 182 -13.78 1.13 -10.66
C PRO A 182 -14.27 2.57 -10.44
N ILE A 183 -15.41 2.74 -9.77
CA ILE A 183 -15.95 4.07 -9.44
C ILE A 183 -15.04 4.79 -8.44
N ALA A 184 -14.54 4.08 -7.43
CA ALA A 184 -13.65 4.67 -6.43
C ALA A 184 -12.28 5.03 -7.03
N VAL A 185 -11.76 4.17 -7.93
CA VAL A 185 -10.53 4.41 -8.70
C VAL A 185 -10.66 5.67 -9.56
N GLU A 186 -11.71 5.78 -10.38
CA GLU A 186 -11.93 6.97 -11.23
C GLU A 186 -12.08 8.25 -10.39
N GLU A 187 -12.72 8.16 -9.22
CA GLU A 187 -12.79 9.31 -8.31
C GLU A 187 -11.42 9.66 -7.72
N ALA A 188 -10.64 8.66 -7.29
CA ALA A 188 -9.31 8.84 -6.75
C ALA A 188 -8.37 9.48 -7.79
N GLU A 189 -8.40 9.03 -9.04
CA GLU A 189 -7.62 9.60 -10.15
C GLU A 189 -7.96 11.07 -10.40
N ARG A 190 -9.26 11.43 -10.41
CA ARG A 190 -9.69 12.83 -10.56
C ARG A 190 -9.17 13.72 -9.43
N TRP A 191 -9.18 13.23 -8.20
CA TRP A 191 -8.61 13.95 -7.06
C TRP A 191 -7.09 14.00 -7.10
N THR A 192 -6.43 12.95 -7.58
CA THR A 192 -4.98 12.89 -7.80
C THR A 192 -4.54 13.95 -8.80
N ALA A 193 -5.21 14.03 -9.96
CA ALA A 193 -4.93 15.05 -10.97
C ALA A 193 -5.11 16.47 -10.43
N ARG A 194 -6.15 16.69 -9.61
CA ARG A 194 -6.40 17.97 -8.95
C ARG A 194 -5.34 18.32 -7.90
N ALA A 195 -4.93 17.36 -7.08
CA ALA A 195 -3.86 17.53 -6.11
C ALA A 195 -2.53 17.89 -6.80
N THR A 196 -2.19 17.19 -7.88
CA THR A 196 -0.98 17.42 -8.68
C THR A 196 -0.98 18.81 -9.33
N ALA A 197 -2.10 19.22 -9.91
CA ALA A 197 -2.25 20.54 -10.51
C ALA A 197 -2.10 21.68 -9.48
N LEU A 198 -2.63 21.52 -8.27
CA LEU A 198 -2.49 22.51 -7.21
C LEU A 198 -1.08 22.54 -6.63
N SER A 199 -0.50 21.37 -6.35
CA SER A 199 0.86 21.24 -5.77
C SER A 199 1.95 21.74 -6.72
N SER A 200 1.81 21.54 -8.03
CA SER A 200 2.79 22.05 -9.01
C SER A 200 2.78 23.58 -9.11
N ALA A 201 1.61 24.21 -8.94
CA ALA A 201 1.49 25.66 -8.86
C ALA A 201 1.99 26.21 -7.53
N HIS A 202 1.87 25.43 -6.45
CA HIS A 202 2.18 25.81 -5.07
C HIS A 202 2.97 24.72 -4.34
N PRO A 203 4.26 24.54 -4.65
CA PRO A 203 5.04 23.44 -4.08
C PRO A 203 5.23 23.65 -2.58
N SER A 204 4.73 22.70 -1.78
CA SER A 204 4.90 22.73 -0.34
C SER A 204 6.35 22.49 0.07
N ARG A 205 6.80 23.20 1.11
CA ARG A 205 8.11 22.98 1.76
C ARG A 205 8.00 22.03 2.97
N ASP A 206 6.79 21.67 3.36
CA ASP A 206 6.52 20.75 4.47
C ASP A 206 6.99 19.33 4.10
N PRO A 207 7.93 18.73 4.85
CA PRO A 207 8.34 17.34 4.64
C PRO A 207 7.17 16.36 4.65
N ALA A 208 6.18 16.52 5.55
CA ALA A 208 5.05 15.61 5.64
C ALA A 208 4.13 15.71 4.41
N ALA A 209 3.94 16.91 3.86
CA ALA A 209 3.21 17.10 2.61
C ALA A 209 3.92 16.41 1.42
N ARG A 210 5.27 16.39 1.41
CA ARG A 210 6.03 15.65 0.38
C ARG A 210 5.89 14.14 0.53
N SER A 211 5.92 13.62 1.77
CA SER A 211 5.66 12.20 2.02
C SER A 211 4.25 11.80 1.57
N LEU A 212 3.24 12.66 1.79
CA LEU A 212 1.88 12.41 1.30
C LEU A 212 1.77 12.43 -0.22
N ALA A 213 2.44 13.38 -0.88
CA ALA A 213 2.50 13.40 -2.34
C ALA A 213 3.15 12.11 -2.86
N ALA A 214 4.25 11.67 -2.26
CA ALA A 214 4.92 10.42 -2.63
C ALA A 214 4.03 9.18 -2.43
N ALA A 215 3.30 9.12 -1.31
CA ALA A 215 2.32 8.06 -1.06
C ALA A 215 1.19 8.07 -2.10
N LEU A 216 0.75 9.26 -2.53
CA LEU A 216 -0.26 9.40 -3.57
C LEU A 216 0.25 8.92 -4.94
N GLU A 217 1.49 9.23 -5.30
CA GLU A 217 2.12 8.71 -6.52
C GLU A 217 2.17 7.18 -6.52
N LEU A 218 2.54 6.56 -5.38
CA LEU A 218 2.47 5.09 -5.24
C LEU A 218 1.03 4.57 -5.36
N ALA A 219 0.05 5.24 -4.74
CA ALA A 219 -1.34 4.83 -4.80
C ALA A 219 -1.90 4.93 -6.24
N ALA A 220 -1.53 5.97 -6.98
CA ALA A 220 -1.90 6.15 -8.38
C ALA A 220 -1.30 5.06 -9.30
N ALA A 221 -0.12 4.53 -8.96
CA ALA A 221 0.49 3.39 -9.67
C ALA A 221 -0.09 2.02 -9.25
N ALA A 222 -1.00 1.95 -8.26
CA ALA A 222 -1.52 0.69 -7.75
C ALA A 222 -2.30 -0.14 -8.80
N PRO A 223 -3.13 0.42 -9.70
CA PRO A 223 -3.79 -0.35 -10.74
C PRO A 223 -2.81 -1.06 -11.69
N ASP A 224 -1.77 -0.36 -12.13
CA ASP A 224 -0.73 -0.93 -13.01
C ASP A 224 0.09 -2.01 -12.28
N TYR A 225 0.44 -1.75 -11.02
CA TYR A 225 1.10 -2.73 -10.14
C TYR A 225 0.25 -4.02 -10.00
N GLU A 226 -1.04 -3.90 -9.71
CA GLU A 226 -1.94 -5.05 -9.56
C GLU A 226 -2.16 -5.79 -10.87
N LEU A 227 -2.26 -5.06 -11.99
CA LEU A 227 -2.37 -5.66 -13.32
C LEU A 227 -1.13 -6.51 -13.65
N LEU A 228 0.07 -6.02 -13.34
CA LEU A 228 1.31 -6.78 -13.49
C LEU A 228 1.30 -8.05 -12.64
N LEU A 229 0.94 -7.94 -11.36
CA LEU A 229 0.84 -9.11 -10.47
C LEU A 229 -0.22 -10.13 -10.92
N ALA A 230 -1.28 -9.67 -11.60
CA ALA A 230 -2.33 -10.52 -12.15
C ALA A 230 -1.98 -11.13 -13.52
N THR A 231 -0.98 -10.57 -14.22
CA THR A 231 -0.64 -11.00 -15.58
C THR A 231 -0.17 -12.46 -15.57
N ARG A 232 -0.71 -13.25 -16.50
CA ARG A 232 -0.39 -14.66 -16.66
C ARG A 232 0.03 -14.92 -18.10
N MET A 233 0.92 -15.89 -18.27
CA MET A 233 1.30 -16.35 -19.59
C MET A 233 0.08 -16.92 -20.32
N PRO A 234 -0.14 -16.60 -21.62
CA PRO A 234 -1.19 -17.24 -22.39
C PRO A 234 -1.07 -18.76 -22.36
N GLU A 235 -2.22 -19.42 -22.28
CA GLU A 235 -2.30 -20.87 -22.46
C GLU A 235 -2.11 -21.21 -23.95
N ASP A 236 -1.64 -22.44 -24.19
CA ASP A 236 -1.46 -23.04 -25.51
C ASP A 236 -0.45 -22.34 -26.44
N LEU A 237 0.64 -21.84 -25.85
CA LEU A 237 1.81 -21.41 -26.63
C LEU A 237 2.62 -22.66 -27.04
N ASP A 238 2.87 -22.78 -28.34
CA ASP A 238 3.75 -23.81 -28.91
C ASP A 238 4.73 -23.16 -29.87
N PHE A 239 6.01 -23.25 -29.52
CA PHE A 239 7.12 -22.65 -30.26
C PHE A 239 7.96 -23.69 -31.01
N VAL A 240 7.60 -24.98 -30.95
CA VAL A 240 8.44 -26.03 -31.50
C VAL A 240 8.26 -26.16 -33.00
N VAL A 241 9.39 -26.06 -33.68
CA VAL A 241 9.53 -26.38 -35.10
C VAL A 241 10.53 -27.52 -35.21
N GLU A 242 10.10 -28.62 -35.83
CA GLU A 242 10.97 -29.77 -36.06
C GLU A 242 11.59 -29.69 -37.44
N ASP A 243 12.72 -28.99 -37.55
CA ASP A 243 13.40 -28.71 -38.82
C ASP A 243 13.72 -29.97 -39.63
N TRP A 244 13.93 -31.13 -38.99
CA TRP A 244 14.18 -32.39 -39.71
C TRP A 244 12.98 -32.87 -40.56
N ARG A 245 11.76 -32.36 -40.28
CA ARG A 245 10.57 -32.65 -41.08
C ARG A 245 10.53 -31.84 -42.37
N HIS A 246 11.22 -30.71 -42.39
CA HIS A 246 11.47 -29.93 -43.60
C HIS A 246 12.32 -30.77 -44.55
N ASP A 247 11.95 -30.80 -45.84
CA ASP A 247 12.64 -31.56 -46.90
C ASP A 247 12.75 -33.08 -46.66
N SER A 248 11.88 -33.66 -45.82
CA SER A 248 11.86 -35.10 -45.58
C SER A 248 11.44 -35.92 -46.81
N GLY A 249 10.82 -35.29 -47.81
CA GLY A 249 10.25 -35.94 -48.99
C GLY A 249 8.97 -36.73 -48.70
N ILE A 250 8.48 -36.68 -47.47
CA ILE A 250 7.21 -37.30 -47.04
C ILE A 250 6.15 -36.21 -46.91
N PRO A 251 5.14 -36.15 -47.80
CA PRO A 251 4.14 -35.07 -47.81
C PRO A 251 3.41 -34.87 -46.48
N ALA A 252 3.18 -35.96 -45.74
CA ALA A 252 2.54 -35.90 -44.43
C ALA A 252 3.40 -35.19 -43.37
N TRP A 253 4.72 -35.30 -43.44
CA TRP A 253 5.63 -34.66 -42.49
C TRP A 253 5.86 -33.19 -42.83
N GLU A 254 6.00 -32.87 -44.12
CA GLU A 254 6.08 -31.50 -44.61
C GLU A 254 4.82 -30.68 -44.27
N ALA A 255 3.64 -31.31 -44.34
CA ALA A 255 2.39 -30.68 -43.90
C ALA A 255 2.36 -30.39 -42.39
N ILE A 256 2.94 -31.28 -41.56
CA ILE A 256 3.04 -31.02 -40.11
C ILE A 256 4.05 -29.90 -39.83
N TYR A 257 5.18 -29.87 -40.53
CA TYR A 257 6.15 -28.79 -40.42
C TYR A 257 5.53 -27.42 -40.74
N ALA A 258 4.77 -27.31 -41.83
CA ALA A 258 4.07 -26.07 -42.18
C ALA A 258 3.11 -25.61 -41.07
N ARG A 259 2.35 -26.55 -40.48
CA ARG A 259 1.46 -26.25 -39.35
C ARG A 259 2.22 -25.84 -38.09
N GLN A 260 3.39 -26.44 -37.83
CA GLN A 260 4.25 -26.07 -36.71
C GLN A 260 4.78 -24.65 -36.88
N LEU A 261 5.22 -24.26 -38.08
CA LEU A 261 5.64 -22.88 -38.38
C LEU A 261 4.52 -21.86 -38.13
N GLU A 262 3.31 -22.13 -38.61
CA GLU A 262 2.16 -21.25 -38.38
C GLU A 262 1.84 -21.11 -36.89
N THR A 263 1.87 -22.23 -36.15
CA THR A 263 1.58 -22.26 -34.70
C THR A 263 2.67 -21.54 -33.90
N ALA A 264 3.94 -21.73 -34.25
CA ALA A 264 5.08 -21.05 -33.65
C ALA A 264 5.01 -19.53 -33.88
N ALA A 265 4.72 -19.11 -35.11
CA ALA A 265 4.58 -17.69 -35.45
C ALA A 265 3.40 -17.02 -34.72
N GLU A 266 2.26 -17.71 -34.58
CA GLU A 266 1.11 -17.21 -33.80
C GLU A 266 1.44 -17.13 -32.30
N SER A 267 2.06 -18.18 -31.74
CA SER A 267 2.48 -18.20 -30.34
C SER A 267 3.47 -17.09 -30.03
N GLN A 268 4.44 -16.84 -30.92
CA GLN A 268 5.39 -15.74 -30.79
C GLN A 268 4.71 -14.38 -30.79
N ARG A 269 3.69 -14.18 -31.64
CA ARG A 269 2.93 -12.92 -31.68
C ARG A 269 2.11 -12.71 -30.41
N ARG A 270 1.40 -13.74 -29.95
CA ARG A 270 0.58 -13.68 -28.72
C ARG A 270 1.43 -13.45 -27.49
N PHE A 271 2.56 -14.14 -27.39
CA PHE A 271 3.54 -13.94 -26.33
C PHE A 271 4.12 -12.54 -26.38
N GLY A 272 4.63 -12.10 -27.53
CA GLY A 272 5.27 -10.80 -27.71
C GLY A 272 4.36 -9.64 -27.29
N ALA A 273 3.08 -9.69 -27.69
CA ALA A 273 2.11 -8.68 -27.29
C ALA A 273 1.92 -8.57 -25.77
N VAL A 274 1.91 -9.71 -25.06
CA VAL A 274 1.77 -9.71 -23.58
C VAL A 274 3.08 -9.29 -22.92
N ALA A 275 4.22 -9.78 -23.42
CA ALA A 275 5.55 -9.44 -22.91
C ALA A 275 5.85 -7.94 -23.06
N ASP A 276 5.58 -7.35 -24.22
CA ASP A 276 5.77 -5.91 -24.48
C ASP A 276 4.91 -5.05 -23.55
N SER A 277 3.66 -5.48 -23.33
CA SER A 277 2.77 -4.80 -22.37
C SER A 277 3.29 -4.93 -20.93
N PHE A 278 3.76 -6.12 -20.54
CA PHE A 278 4.31 -6.37 -19.21
C PHE A 278 5.55 -5.51 -18.96
N VAL A 279 6.49 -5.46 -19.91
CA VAL A 279 7.70 -4.64 -19.80
C VAL A 279 7.36 -3.16 -19.72
N THR A 280 6.46 -2.67 -20.56
CA THR A 280 6.05 -1.26 -20.56
C THR A 280 5.45 -0.85 -19.20
N CYS A 281 4.57 -1.69 -18.65
CA CYS A 281 4.00 -1.47 -17.32
C CYS A 281 5.05 -1.59 -16.21
N LEU A 282 5.97 -2.56 -16.30
CA LEU A 282 7.06 -2.74 -15.34
C LEU A 282 7.96 -1.51 -15.29
N ASP A 283 8.38 -0.99 -16.45
CA ASP A 283 9.19 0.22 -16.55
C ASP A 283 8.45 1.44 -15.97
N SER A 284 7.17 1.60 -16.29
CA SER A 284 6.32 2.66 -15.73
C SER A 284 6.32 2.64 -14.19
N VAL A 285 5.98 1.48 -13.60
CA VAL A 285 5.86 1.33 -12.15
C VAL A 285 7.22 1.47 -11.45
N THR A 286 8.28 0.88 -12.02
CA THR A 286 9.63 0.94 -11.42
C THR A 286 10.24 2.34 -11.49
N ASN A 287 9.98 3.12 -12.56
CA ASN A 287 10.39 4.52 -12.63
C ASN A 287 9.70 5.36 -11.56
N THR A 288 8.38 5.21 -11.39
CA THR A 288 7.63 5.89 -10.33
C THR A 288 8.17 5.52 -8.93
N HIS A 289 8.44 4.24 -8.69
CA HIS A 289 9.03 3.80 -7.43
C HIS A 289 10.43 4.38 -7.18
N ALA A 290 11.27 4.47 -8.21
CA ALA A 290 12.62 5.02 -8.10
C ALA A 290 12.63 6.50 -7.66
N GLU A 291 11.68 7.29 -8.16
CA GLU A 291 11.52 8.69 -7.75
C GLU A 291 11.13 8.82 -6.27
N VAL A 292 10.20 7.96 -5.84
CA VAL A 292 9.61 7.99 -4.49
C VAL A 292 10.56 7.52 -3.39
N ILE A 293 11.46 6.58 -3.67
CA ILE A 293 12.39 5.98 -2.69
C ILE A 293 13.29 7.01 -1.99
N THR A 294 13.47 8.20 -2.57
CA THR A 294 14.35 9.25 -2.03
C THR A 294 13.69 10.18 -1.01
N ILE A 295 12.37 10.05 -0.80
CA ILE A 295 11.58 11.06 -0.10
C ILE A 295 11.45 10.75 1.40
N ASP A 296 11.00 9.54 1.71
CA ASP A 296 10.60 9.12 3.07
C ASP A 296 10.90 7.64 3.26
N SER A 297 11.39 7.23 4.43
CA SER A 297 11.80 5.84 4.69
C SER A 297 10.64 4.85 4.66
N GLU A 298 9.44 5.25 5.10
CA GLU A 298 8.27 4.36 5.10
C GLU A 298 7.75 4.16 3.68
N VAL A 299 7.62 5.27 2.94
CA VAL A 299 7.19 5.25 1.54
C VAL A 299 8.22 4.51 0.67
N ALA A 300 9.51 4.71 0.94
CA ALA A 300 10.59 3.98 0.28
C ALA A 300 10.53 2.47 0.55
N ALA A 301 10.23 2.05 1.79
CA ALA A 301 10.09 0.64 2.12
C ALA A 301 8.96 -0.02 1.32
N ILE A 302 7.80 0.65 1.19
CA ILE A 302 6.68 0.16 0.37
C ILE A 302 7.08 0.07 -1.11
N ALA A 303 7.70 1.12 -1.65
CA ALA A 303 8.15 1.14 -3.05
C ALA A 303 9.17 0.03 -3.36
N LEU A 304 10.12 -0.21 -2.45
CA LEU A 304 11.11 -1.29 -2.58
C LEU A 304 10.48 -2.67 -2.47
N LEU A 305 9.54 -2.87 -1.55
CA LEU A 305 8.80 -4.13 -1.42
C LEU A 305 8.01 -4.45 -2.70
N ARG A 306 7.26 -3.47 -3.21
CA ARG A 306 6.52 -3.61 -4.48
C ARG A 306 7.46 -3.94 -5.64
N THR A 307 8.60 -3.25 -5.70
CA THR A 307 9.61 -3.48 -6.75
C THR A 307 10.14 -4.91 -6.68
N ALA A 308 10.47 -5.42 -5.50
CA ALA A 308 10.91 -6.80 -5.33
C ALA A 308 9.83 -7.80 -5.77
N GLU A 309 8.57 -7.62 -5.37
CA GLU A 309 7.47 -8.51 -5.79
C GLU A 309 7.25 -8.48 -7.30
N LEU A 310 7.36 -7.32 -7.95
CA LEU A 310 7.30 -7.22 -9.41
C LEU A 310 8.45 -7.97 -10.08
N LEU A 311 9.68 -7.82 -9.58
CA LEU A 311 10.84 -8.50 -10.14
C LEU A 311 10.72 -10.03 -10.02
N LEU A 312 10.24 -10.53 -8.89
CA LEU A 312 9.97 -11.97 -8.70
C LEU A 312 8.81 -12.45 -9.57
N THR A 313 7.79 -11.61 -9.77
CA THR A 313 6.69 -11.92 -10.69
C THR A 313 7.17 -11.95 -12.13
N ALA A 314 8.05 -11.02 -12.53
CA ALA A 314 8.68 -10.99 -13.83
C ALA A 314 9.52 -12.24 -14.06
N ASP A 315 10.31 -12.64 -13.07
CA ASP A 315 11.09 -13.89 -13.09
C ASP A 315 10.18 -15.10 -13.35
N ALA A 316 9.12 -15.25 -12.56
CA ALA A 316 8.16 -16.33 -12.74
C ALA A 316 7.42 -16.26 -14.10
N PHE A 317 7.13 -15.06 -14.59
CA PHE A 317 6.47 -14.87 -15.89
C PHE A 317 7.37 -15.28 -17.05
N PHE A 318 8.62 -14.80 -17.09
CA PHE A 318 9.54 -15.06 -18.19
C PHE A 318 10.17 -16.45 -18.13
N PHE A 319 10.56 -16.94 -16.93
CA PHE A 319 11.27 -18.21 -16.77
C PHE A 319 10.37 -19.38 -16.34
N GLY A 320 9.33 -19.13 -15.54
CA GLY A 320 8.36 -20.18 -15.20
C GLY A 320 7.58 -20.70 -16.41
N ALA A 321 7.36 -19.84 -17.42
CA ALA A 321 6.75 -20.22 -18.69
C ALA A 321 7.65 -21.12 -19.54
N SER A 322 8.96 -20.85 -19.59
CA SER A 322 9.91 -21.69 -20.30
C SER A 322 9.99 -23.11 -19.71
N ASP A 323 9.96 -23.23 -18.38
CA ASP A 323 10.02 -24.54 -17.71
C ASP A 323 8.73 -25.36 -17.88
N ALA A 324 7.57 -24.69 -17.94
CA ALA A 324 6.28 -25.36 -18.18
C ALA A 324 6.11 -25.81 -19.64
N ALA A 325 6.66 -25.06 -20.59
CA ALA A 325 6.70 -25.44 -22.00
C ALA A 325 7.67 -26.62 -22.24
N GLY A 326 8.88 -26.56 -21.67
CA GLY A 326 9.87 -27.64 -21.75
C GLY A 326 9.35 -28.96 -21.17
N ARG A 327 8.74 -28.92 -19.98
CA ARG A 327 8.15 -30.10 -19.32
C ARG A 327 7.00 -30.74 -20.10
N ARG A 328 6.14 -29.95 -20.75
CA ARG A 328 5.04 -30.47 -21.58
C ARG A 328 5.53 -31.27 -22.79
N GLN A 329 6.76 -31.05 -23.22
CA GLN A 329 7.33 -31.63 -24.42
C GLN A 329 8.29 -32.79 -24.15
N GLY A 330 8.44 -33.21 -22.88
CA GLY A 330 9.29 -34.34 -22.49
C GLY A 330 10.77 -34.14 -22.82
N ARG A 331 11.20 -32.89 -23.02
CA ARG A 331 12.60 -32.52 -23.21
C ARG A 331 13.12 -32.02 -21.86
N GLU A 332 14.09 -32.74 -21.29
CA GLU A 332 14.79 -32.35 -20.06
C GLU A 332 15.82 -31.22 -20.30
N ASP A 333 16.01 -30.81 -21.56
CA ASP A 333 16.99 -29.78 -21.93
C ASP A 333 16.51 -28.39 -21.50
N GLU A 334 17.06 -27.96 -20.36
CA GLU A 334 17.01 -26.61 -19.77
C GLU A 334 17.37 -25.50 -20.79
N GLU A 335 18.08 -25.84 -21.87
CA GLU A 335 18.54 -24.92 -22.92
C GLU A 335 17.43 -24.39 -23.84
N LEU A 336 16.34 -25.14 -24.08
CA LEU A 336 15.27 -24.72 -25.01
C LEU A 336 14.49 -23.49 -24.49
N GLY A 337 14.38 -23.36 -23.17
CA GLY A 337 13.78 -22.21 -22.50
C GLY A 337 14.61 -20.94 -22.60
N ARG A 338 15.94 -21.07 -22.47
CA ARG A 338 16.89 -19.95 -22.52
C ARG A 338 17.28 -19.52 -23.93
N HIS A 339 17.22 -20.40 -24.92
CA HIS A 339 17.71 -20.13 -26.27
C HIS A 339 16.66 -19.68 -27.28
N SER A 340 15.36 -19.86 -26.99
CA SER A 340 14.30 -19.46 -27.93
C SER A 340 13.93 -17.98 -27.85
N TRP A 341 14.35 -17.26 -26.80
CA TRP A 341 14.08 -15.83 -26.63
C TRP A 341 15.31 -15.09 -26.11
N GLN A 342 16.02 -14.40 -27.00
CA GLN A 342 16.98 -13.35 -26.62
C GLN A 342 16.18 -12.08 -26.26
N CYS A 343 15.51 -12.05 -25.12
CA CYS A 343 15.00 -10.80 -24.56
C CYS A 343 16.18 -10.07 -23.90
N PRO A 344 16.55 -8.84 -24.32
CA PRO A 344 17.67 -8.09 -23.75
C PRO A 344 17.55 -7.81 -22.24
N LEU A 345 16.35 -7.93 -21.67
CA LEU A 345 16.11 -7.84 -20.23
C LEU A 345 16.61 -9.07 -19.45
N LEU A 346 16.87 -10.20 -20.13
CA LEU A 346 17.33 -11.46 -19.53
C LEU A 346 18.81 -11.42 -19.11
N ASP A 347 19.56 -10.39 -19.51
CA ASP A 347 20.95 -10.20 -19.07
C ASP A 347 21.04 -9.78 -17.59
N ASN A 348 19.91 -9.48 -16.97
CA ASN A 348 19.81 -9.00 -15.59
C ASN A 348 19.03 -10.02 -14.74
N PRO A 349 19.65 -10.65 -13.72
CA PRO A 349 18.96 -11.63 -12.89
C PRO A 349 17.94 -10.93 -11.99
N PHE A 350 16.66 -10.97 -12.37
CA PHE A 350 15.54 -10.42 -11.57
C PHE A 350 15.59 -10.86 -10.10
N PRO A 351 15.91 -12.12 -9.74
CA PRO A 351 16.01 -12.52 -8.34
C PRO A 351 17.08 -11.73 -7.57
N ALA A 352 18.25 -11.47 -8.17
CA ALA A 352 19.31 -10.72 -7.50
C ALA A 352 18.92 -9.25 -7.30
N GLN A 353 18.20 -8.66 -8.27
CA GLN A 353 17.66 -7.30 -8.12
C GLN A 353 16.56 -7.24 -7.06
N ALA A 354 15.70 -8.25 -6.98
CA ALA A 354 14.68 -8.36 -5.95
C ALA A 354 15.32 -8.47 -4.57
N THR A 355 16.32 -9.33 -4.40
CA THR A 355 17.12 -9.45 -3.17
C THR A 355 17.73 -8.10 -2.79
N ALA A 356 18.38 -7.40 -3.73
CA ALA A 356 18.98 -6.09 -3.46
C ALA A 356 17.93 -5.04 -3.04
N ALA A 357 16.73 -5.06 -3.64
CA ALA A 357 15.64 -4.17 -3.25
C ALA A 357 15.13 -4.49 -1.83
N LEU A 358 14.98 -5.78 -1.49
CA LEU A 358 14.59 -6.22 -0.15
C LEU A 358 15.65 -5.91 0.90
N GLU A 359 16.93 -6.13 0.61
CA GLU A 359 18.04 -5.75 1.50
C GLU A 359 18.05 -4.24 1.77
N ARG A 360 17.86 -3.42 0.72
CA ARG A 360 17.69 -1.96 0.90
C ARG A 360 16.46 -1.64 1.74
N CYS A 361 15.34 -2.31 1.54
CA CYS A 361 14.12 -2.12 2.32
C CYS A 361 14.35 -2.44 3.81
N VAL A 362 15.00 -3.56 4.10
CA VAL A 362 15.34 -3.98 5.48
C VAL A 362 16.32 -3.01 6.13
N ALA A 363 17.27 -2.45 5.38
CA ALA A 363 18.21 -1.46 5.87
C ALA A 363 17.55 -0.17 6.36
N LEU A 364 16.38 0.20 5.81
CA LEU A 364 15.55 1.32 6.31
C LEU A 364 14.99 1.04 7.72
N GLY A 365 14.92 -0.23 8.11
CA GLY A 365 14.36 -0.72 9.37
C GLY A 365 15.25 -0.61 10.60
N THR A 366 16.45 -0.05 10.47
CA THR A 366 17.25 0.34 11.65
C THR A 366 16.64 1.54 12.39
N THR A 367 15.60 2.16 11.83
CA THR A 367 14.96 3.37 12.33
C THR A 367 13.43 3.29 12.55
N SER A 368 12.73 2.22 12.14
CA SER A 368 11.27 2.10 12.31
C SER A 368 10.73 0.66 12.30
N SER A 369 9.65 0.40 13.04
CA SER A 369 8.90 -0.87 13.11
C SER A 369 7.78 -0.99 12.06
N HIS A 370 8.01 -0.42 10.87
CA HIS A 370 6.97 -0.33 9.85
C HIS A 370 6.63 -1.71 9.24
N PRO A 371 5.34 -2.10 9.05
CA PRO A 371 4.99 -3.44 8.56
C PRO A 371 5.54 -3.80 7.19
N ALA A 372 5.75 -2.81 6.31
CA ALA A 372 6.39 -3.06 5.02
C ALA A 372 7.83 -3.59 5.19
N ILE A 373 8.54 -3.15 6.23
CA ILE A 373 9.91 -3.60 6.54
C ILE A 373 9.89 -5.04 7.04
N GLU A 374 8.93 -5.41 7.89
CA GLU A 374 8.75 -6.81 8.31
C GLU A 374 8.34 -7.71 7.15
N ALA A 375 7.50 -7.22 6.24
CA ALA A 375 7.17 -7.92 5.00
C ALA A 375 8.42 -8.11 4.13
N CYS A 376 9.28 -7.09 4.00
CA CYS A 376 10.57 -7.21 3.31
C CYS A 376 11.46 -8.27 3.96
N ARG A 377 11.60 -8.29 5.30
CA ARG A 377 12.39 -9.32 6.01
C ARG A 377 11.84 -10.71 5.74
N THR A 378 10.52 -10.88 5.90
CA THR A 378 9.85 -12.16 5.66
C THR A 378 10.10 -12.65 4.23
N ARG A 379 10.02 -11.76 3.26
CA ARG A 379 10.24 -12.09 1.85
C ARG A 379 11.69 -12.41 1.55
N LEU A 380 12.62 -11.65 2.12
CA LEU A 380 14.06 -11.86 1.98
C LEU A 380 14.46 -13.22 2.55
N SER A 381 13.99 -13.56 3.77
CA SER A 381 14.22 -14.88 4.38
C SER A 381 13.62 -16.03 3.58
N ALA A 382 12.49 -15.80 2.88
CA ALA A 382 11.90 -16.82 2.01
C ALA A 382 12.71 -17.06 0.72
N LEU A 383 13.45 -16.05 0.24
CA LEU A 383 14.27 -16.13 -0.96
C LEU A 383 15.66 -16.70 -0.69
N ASP A 384 16.26 -16.31 0.43
CA ASP A 384 17.59 -16.76 0.86
C ASP A 384 17.60 -17.07 2.36
N PRO A 385 17.10 -18.25 2.78
CA PRO A 385 17.05 -18.63 4.19
C PRO A 385 18.43 -18.80 4.83
N GLU A 386 19.45 -19.16 4.04
CA GLU A 386 20.81 -19.38 4.55
C GLU A 386 21.54 -18.06 4.82
N GLY A 387 21.41 -17.08 3.92
CA GLY A 387 21.98 -15.74 4.09
C GLY A 387 21.18 -14.85 5.04
N HIS A 388 19.87 -15.05 5.11
CA HIS A 388 18.93 -14.21 5.87
C HIS A 388 17.91 -15.04 6.67
N PRO A 389 18.33 -15.80 7.70
CA PRO A 389 17.43 -16.66 8.46
C PRO A 389 16.30 -15.87 9.12
N SER A 390 15.12 -16.48 9.18
CA SER A 390 13.95 -15.83 9.77
C SER A 390 14.12 -15.61 11.27
N GLN A 391 13.46 -14.60 11.84
CA GLN A 391 13.47 -14.41 13.30
C GLN A 391 12.94 -15.64 14.05
N ALA A 392 11.99 -16.36 13.47
CA ALA A 392 11.46 -17.61 14.05
C ALA A 392 12.51 -18.72 14.12
N GLU A 393 13.44 -18.77 13.16
CA GLU A 393 14.57 -19.72 13.16
C GLU A 393 15.67 -19.29 14.14
N LEU A 394 15.92 -17.98 14.27
CA LEU A 394 16.97 -17.45 15.16
C LEU A 394 16.55 -17.41 16.64
N PHE A 395 15.27 -17.13 16.92
CA PHE A 395 14.79 -16.83 18.28
C PHE A 395 13.60 -17.69 18.72
N GLY A 396 13.12 -18.61 17.87
CA GLY A 396 11.91 -19.40 18.11
C GLY A 396 10.63 -18.68 17.71
N PRO A 397 9.48 -19.38 17.66
CA PRO A 397 8.20 -18.74 17.32
C PRO A 397 7.88 -17.66 18.35
N ASP A 398 7.52 -16.47 17.85
CA ASP A 398 7.18 -15.30 18.65
C ASP A 398 6.04 -15.63 19.64
N PRO A 399 6.25 -15.47 20.96
CA PRO A 399 5.22 -15.76 21.97
C PRO A 399 3.99 -14.85 21.83
N ALA A 400 4.06 -13.75 21.06
CA ALA A 400 2.96 -12.81 20.88
C ALA A 400 2.02 -13.13 19.70
N ARG A 401 2.30 -14.14 18.85
CA ARG A 401 1.35 -14.56 17.81
C ARG A 401 0.32 -15.56 18.36
N PRO A 402 -0.97 -15.19 18.52
CA PRO A 402 -1.99 -16.20 18.77
C PRO A 402 -2.07 -17.15 17.57
N ARG A 403 -2.01 -18.45 17.84
CA ARG A 403 -2.23 -19.54 16.87
C ARG A 403 -3.58 -19.35 16.17
N LEU A 404 -3.57 -18.83 14.94
CA LEU A 404 -4.73 -18.78 14.04
C LEU A 404 -5.01 -20.13 13.35
N GLU A 405 -4.40 -21.24 13.80
CA GLU A 405 -4.68 -22.60 13.30
C GLU A 405 -5.96 -23.23 13.89
N ALA A 406 -6.77 -22.48 14.64
CA ALA A 406 -7.95 -23.01 15.34
C ALA A 406 -9.30 -22.85 14.60
N TYR A 407 -9.34 -22.32 13.38
CA TYR A 407 -10.57 -22.30 12.57
C TYR A 407 -10.42 -23.19 11.34
N GLY A 408 -11.01 -24.38 11.45
CA GLY A 408 -10.80 -25.50 10.57
C GLY A 408 -11.28 -25.31 9.15
N VAL A 409 -10.44 -25.74 8.22
CA VAL A 409 -10.85 -26.37 6.96
C VAL A 409 -10.09 -27.69 6.86
N VAL A 410 -10.55 -28.69 7.59
CA VAL A 410 -10.21 -30.08 7.30
C VAL A 410 -11.08 -30.49 6.13
N GLY A 411 -10.52 -30.41 4.92
CA GLY A 411 -11.07 -31.15 3.78
C GLY A 411 -10.77 -32.65 3.98
N PRO A 412 -11.72 -33.56 3.71
CA PRO A 412 -11.48 -34.98 3.89
C PRO A 412 -10.42 -35.46 2.89
N GLN A 413 -9.34 -36.05 3.41
CA GLN A 413 -8.40 -36.81 2.61
C GLN A 413 -9.09 -38.10 2.13
N ASN A 414 -9.24 -38.23 0.81
CA ASN A 414 -9.55 -39.51 0.18
C ASN A 414 -8.28 -40.37 0.21
N GLU A 415 -8.21 -41.25 1.19
CA GLU A 415 -7.44 -42.49 1.06
C GLU A 415 -8.15 -43.38 0.04
N ASN A 416 -7.64 -43.42 -1.19
CA ASN A 416 -7.64 -44.63 -2.01
C ASN A 416 -6.78 -44.43 -3.25
N SER A 417 -6.06 -45.49 -3.61
CA SER A 417 -5.26 -45.69 -4.83
C SER A 417 -3.76 -45.41 -4.71
N ARG A 418 -3.03 -46.38 -4.17
CA ARG A 418 -1.78 -46.86 -4.80
C ARG A 418 -2.06 -48.23 -5.45
N PRO A 419 -1.36 -48.60 -6.53
CA PRO A 419 -1.46 -49.92 -7.14
C PRO A 419 -1.03 -51.04 -6.18
#